data_AF-A0A174K8W8-F1
#
_entry.id   AF-A0A174K8W8-F1
#
_cell.length_a   1.000
_cell.length_b   1.000
_cell.length_c   1.000
_cell.angle_alpha   90.00
_cell.angle_beta   90.00
_cell.angle_gamma   90.00
#
_symmetry.space_group_name_H-M   'P 1'
#
loop_
_entity.id
_entity.type
_entity.pdbx_description
1 polymer ?
#
loop_
_entity_poly.entity_id
_entity_poly.type
_entity_poly.pdbx_seq_one_letter_code
_entity_poly.pdbx_strand_id
1 'polypeptide(L)'
;MEKTFGNLEYAGEGKTEQRRVNGRMTVISRSFNLYSDVQRADDIIVVLPAYAGEKSFEVEEKVKLINPKITADGYKIGTRGFTNYILLADDMVKA
;
A
#
# COMPACT_ATOMS: atom_id res chain seq x y z
N MET A 1 5.36 5.74 10.74
CA MET A 1 5.72 5.65 9.32
C MET A 1 7.20 5.83 9.11
N GLU A 2 7.76 7.03 9.23
CA GLU A 2 9.18 7.30 8.92
C GLU A 2 10.16 6.39 9.69
N LYS A 3 9.98 6.18 10.99
CA LYS A 3 10.84 5.24 11.75
C LYS A 3 10.69 3.77 11.35
N THR A 4 9.52 3.38 10.85
CA THR A 4 9.20 1.98 10.51
C THR A 4 9.64 1.65 9.09
N PHE A 5 9.43 2.57 8.16
CA PHE A 5 9.58 2.33 6.72
C PHE A 5 10.58 3.27 6.03
N GLY A 6 11.12 4.27 6.72
CA GLY A 6 11.96 5.31 6.13
C GLY A 6 11.29 5.96 4.92
N ASN A 7 11.95 5.92 3.77
CA ASN A 7 11.39 6.40 2.51
C ASN A 7 10.54 5.33 1.84
N LEU A 8 9.36 5.74 1.36
CA LEU A 8 8.49 4.89 0.55
C LEU A 8 8.60 5.27 -0.93
N GLU A 9 8.74 4.25 -1.76
CA GLU A 9 8.87 4.39 -3.21
C GLU A 9 7.83 3.51 -3.91
N TYR A 10 7.27 4.02 -5.00
CA TYR A 10 6.23 3.32 -5.74
C TYR A 10 6.80 2.08 -6.46
N ALA A 11 6.20 0.91 -6.23
CA ALA A 11 6.64 -0.36 -6.83
C ALA A 11 5.65 -0.91 -7.87
N GLY A 12 4.46 -0.32 -7.99
CA GLY A 12 3.47 -0.68 -9.00
C GLY A 12 2.05 -0.84 -8.46
N GLU A 13 1.13 -1.07 -9.39
CA GLU A 13 -0.27 -1.31 -9.06
C GLU A 13 -0.48 -2.68 -8.42
N GLY A 14 -1.42 -2.74 -7.49
CA GLY A 14 -1.94 -3.97 -6.92
C GLY A 14 -3.33 -4.27 -7.46
N LYS A 15 -4.22 -4.70 -6.57
CA LYS A 15 -5.60 -5.06 -6.88
C LYS A 15 -6.55 -3.86 -6.76
N THR A 16 -7.48 -3.76 -7.70
CA THR A 16 -8.69 -2.93 -7.57
C THR A 16 -9.82 -3.78 -7.00
N GLU A 17 -10.36 -3.37 -5.85
CA GLU A 17 -11.53 -4.02 -5.25
C GLU A 17 -12.81 -3.35 -5.72
N GLN A 18 -13.77 -4.17 -6.14
CA GLN A 18 -15.08 -3.72 -6.58
C GLN A 18 -16.17 -4.46 -5.80
N ARG A 19 -17.25 -3.75 -5.51
CA ARG A 19 -18.43 -4.32 -4.85
C ARG A 19 -19.70 -3.77 -5.48
N ARG A 20 -20.77 -4.59 -5.42
CA ARG A 20 -22.10 -4.13 -5.81
C ARG A 20 -22.67 -3.23 -4.71
N VAL A 21 -22.88 -1.95 -5.03
CA VAL A 21 -23.49 -0.95 -4.16
C VAL A 21 -24.75 -0.46 -4.88
N ASN A 22 -25.92 -0.60 -4.23
CA ASN A 22 -27.20 -0.21 -4.81
C ASN A 22 -27.43 -0.77 -6.24
N GLY A 23 -27.06 -2.03 -6.45
CA GLY A 23 -27.24 -2.74 -7.73
C GLY A 23 -26.18 -2.44 -8.80
N ARG A 24 -25.28 -1.47 -8.59
CA ARG A 24 -24.19 -1.12 -9.53
C ARG A 24 -22.85 -1.63 -9.03
N MET A 25 -22.00 -2.14 -9.92
CA MET A 25 -20.61 -2.44 -9.59
C MET A 25 -19.86 -1.12 -9.39
N THR A 26 -19.16 -0.98 -8.28
CA THR A 26 -18.46 0.24 -7.89
C THR A 26 -17.11 -0.11 -7.28
N VAL A 27 -16.07 0.62 -7.68
CA VAL A 27 -14.74 0.52 -7.07
C VAL A 27 -14.83 1.02 -5.64
N ILE A 28 -14.32 0.25 -4.68
CA ILE A 28 -14.31 0.61 -3.27
C ILE A 28 -12.91 0.96 -2.76
N SER A 29 -11.88 0.32 -3.31
CA SER A 29 -10.48 0.60 -2.99
C SER A 29 -9.55 0.17 -4.10
N ARG A 30 -8.35 0.73 -4.10
CA ARG A 30 -7.23 0.32 -4.96
C ARG A 30 -6.03 0.07 -4.07
N SER A 31 -5.25 -0.95 -4.40
CA SER A 31 -4.00 -1.24 -3.70
C SER A 31 -2.80 -1.02 -4.60
N PHE A 32 -1.67 -0.72 -3.98
CA PHE A 32 -0.39 -0.46 -4.64
C PHE A 32 0.73 -1.07 -3.79
N ASN A 33 1.80 -1.50 -4.46
CA ASN A 33 2.98 -2.03 -3.79
C ASN A 33 3.98 -0.89 -3.59
N LEU A 34 4.66 -0.87 -2.45
CA LEU A 34 5.70 0.11 -2.13
C LEU A 34 6.99 -0.58 -1.74
N TYR A 35 8.12 0.04 -2.07
CA TYR A 35 9.41 -0.29 -1.48
C TYR A 35 9.67 0.57 -0.25
N SER A 36 10.44 0.02 0.68
CA SER A 36 10.95 0.70 1.87
C SER A 36 12.45 0.48 1.97
N ASP A 37 13.19 1.54 2.28
CA ASP A 37 14.64 1.46 2.54
C ASP A 37 14.97 0.78 3.88
N VAL A 38 14.00 0.66 4.79
CA VAL A 38 14.09 -0.03 6.10
C VAL A 38 13.62 -1.49 6.00
N GLN A 39 12.41 -1.74 5.49
CA GLN A 39 11.78 -3.07 5.42
C GLN A 39 12.02 -3.76 4.07
N ARG A 40 13.29 -3.89 3.65
CA ARG A 40 13.66 -4.25 2.26
C ARG A 40 13.23 -5.65 1.79
N ALA A 41 12.94 -6.55 2.72
CA ALA A 41 12.63 -7.96 2.43
C ALA A 41 11.15 -8.31 2.67
N ASP A 42 10.35 -7.33 3.07
CA ASP A 42 8.95 -7.49 3.44
C ASP A 42 8.04 -6.88 2.39
N ASP A 43 6.85 -7.46 2.22
CA ASP A 43 5.84 -6.92 1.33
C ASP A 43 5.13 -5.74 2.00
N ILE A 44 5.05 -4.61 1.29
CA ILE A 44 4.33 -3.42 1.74
C ILE A 44 3.25 -3.10 0.71
N ILE A 45 2.01 -3.31 1.13
CA ILE A 45 0.82 -3.00 0.34
C ILE A 45 0.16 -1.77 0.96
N VAL A 46 -0.07 -0.73 0.17
CA VAL A 46 -0.97 0.35 0.54
C VAL A 46 -2.34 0.12 -0.08
N VAL A 47 -3.40 0.37 0.67
CA VAL A 47 -4.78 0.34 0.21
C VAL A 47 -5.35 1.75 0.37
N LEU A 48 -5.78 2.32 -0.75
CA LEU A 48 -6.43 3.62 -0.83
C LEU A 48 -7.93 3.44 -1.08
N PRO A 49 -8.79 4.26 -0.46
CA PRO A 49 -10.21 4.29 -0.77
C PRO A 49 -10.46 4.83 -2.18
N ALA A 50 -11.59 4.45 -2.79
CA ALA A 50 -11.91 4.85 -4.16
C ALA A 50 -11.93 6.37 -4.40
N TYR A 51 -12.24 7.18 -3.37
CA TYR A 51 -12.26 8.63 -3.47
C TYR A 51 -10.87 9.26 -3.62
N ALA A 52 -9.79 8.54 -3.30
CA ALA A 52 -8.42 8.99 -3.55
C ALA A 52 -8.09 9.07 -5.06
N GLY A 53 -8.99 8.55 -5.90
CA GLY A 53 -8.83 8.51 -7.34
C GLY A 53 -7.87 7.41 -7.81
N GLU A 54 -7.49 7.50 -9.07
CA GLU A 54 -6.40 6.69 -9.64
C GLU A 54 -5.07 7.38 -9.37
N LYS A 55 -4.03 6.57 -9.25
CA LYS A 55 -2.67 7.03 -8.98
C LYS A 55 -1.77 6.60 -10.10
N SER A 56 -0.97 7.54 -10.60
CA SER A 56 0.04 7.29 -11.61
C SER A 56 1.34 7.90 -11.11
N PHE A 57 2.33 7.03 -10.93
CA PHE A 57 3.67 7.34 -10.46
C PHE A 57 4.65 6.50 -11.26
N GLU A 58 5.86 7.02 -11.45
CA GLU A 58 6.95 6.21 -12.00
C GLU A 58 7.41 5.18 -10.97
N VAL A 59 7.94 4.04 -11.43
CA VAL A 59 8.57 3.06 -10.54
C VAL A 59 9.75 3.73 -9.83
N GLU A 60 9.92 3.44 -8.53
CA GLU A 60 10.88 4.08 -7.63
C GLU A 60 10.61 5.57 -7.33
N GLU A 61 9.48 6.13 -7.80
CA GLU A 61 9.10 7.49 -7.42
C GLU A 61 8.76 7.55 -5.93
N LYS A 62 9.39 8.50 -5.22
CA LYS A 62 9.15 8.71 -3.79
C LYS A 62 7.75 9.23 -3.54
N VAL A 63 7.06 8.58 -2.61
CA VAL A 63 5.68 8.90 -2.24
C VAL A 63 5.52 9.11 -0.73
N LYS A 64 4.49 9.88 -0.37
CA LYS A 64 4.01 10.05 0.99
C LYS A 64 2.56 9.59 1.09
N LEU A 65 2.25 8.93 2.21
CA LEU A 65 0.90 8.49 2.53
C LEU A 65 0.22 9.51 3.46
N ILE A 66 -1.05 9.77 3.21
CA ILE A 66 -1.88 10.69 4.02
C ILE A 66 -2.68 9.89 5.05
N ASN A 67 -2.54 10.26 6.32
CA ASN A 67 -3.16 9.60 7.48
C ASN A 67 -3.04 8.06 7.51
N PRO A 68 -1.83 7.49 7.31
CA PRO A 68 -1.68 6.04 7.21
C PRO A 68 -1.90 5.33 8.55
N LYS A 69 -2.53 4.15 8.48
CA LYS A 69 -2.68 3.18 9.57
C LYS A 69 -2.04 1.87 9.15
N ILE A 70 -1.28 1.28 10.07
CA ILE A 70 -0.50 0.07 9.80
C ILE A 70 -1.25 -1.14 10.38
N THR A 71 -1.43 -2.16 9.56
CA THR A 71 -1.73 -3.53 9.97
C THR A 71 -0.57 -4.41 9.52
N ALA A 72 -0.22 -5.42 10.30
CA ALA A 72 0.91 -6.30 10.00
C ALA A 72 0.57 -7.75 10.35
N ASP A 73 0.79 -8.64 9.38
CA ASP A 73 0.62 -10.08 9.56
C ASP A 73 1.96 -10.77 9.43
N GLY A 74 2.39 -11.48 10.48
CA GLY A 74 3.62 -12.24 10.49
C GLY A 74 3.43 -13.65 9.92
N TYR A 75 4.36 -14.11 9.09
CA TYR A 75 4.40 -15.49 8.59
C TYR A 75 5.83 -16.04 8.54
N LYS A 76 5.98 -17.33 8.29
CA LYS A 76 7.28 -17.99 8.22
C LYS A 76 7.44 -18.82 6.95
N ILE A 77 8.64 -18.81 6.39
CA ILE A 77 9.07 -19.76 5.37
C ILE A 77 10.34 -20.43 5.89
N GLY A 78 10.25 -21.74 6.16
CA GLY A 78 11.34 -22.49 6.81
C GLY A 78 11.68 -21.92 8.18
N THR A 79 12.92 -21.46 8.36
CA THR A 79 13.44 -20.84 9.59
C THR A 79 13.40 -19.31 9.57
N ARG A 80 12.96 -18.69 8.46
CA ARG A 80 12.89 -17.23 8.31
C ARG A 80 11.48 -16.73 8.58
N GLY A 81 11.37 -15.67 9.38
CA GLY A 81 10.14 -14.91 9.60
C GLY A 81 10.06 -13.74 8.64
N PHE A 82 8.85 -13.43 8.20
CA PHE A 82 8.51 -12.34 7.28
C PHE A 82 7.29 -11.61 7.80
N THR A 83 7.14 -10.35 7.41
CA THR A 83 6.00 -9.52 7.78
C THR A 83 5.33 -9.00 6.52
N ASN A 84 4.02 -9.18 6.41
CA ASN A 84 3.21 -8.50 5.41
C ASN A 84 2.64 -7.23 6.03
N TYR A 85 3.08 -6.07 5.55
CA TYR A 85 2.55 -4.78 5.99
C TYR A 85 1.40 -4.35 5.07
N ILE A 86 0.24 -4.08 5.67
CA ILE A 86 -0.92 -3.50 5.00
C ILE A 86 -1.13 -2.10 5.56
N LEU A 87 -0.95 -1.10 4.71
CA LEU A 87 -1.10 0.31 5.02
C LEU A 87 -2.44 0.80 4.50
N LEU A 88 -3.35 1.17 5.39
CA LEU A 88 -4.56 1.91 5.01
C LEU A 88 -4.23 3.39 5.01
N ALA A 89 -4.46 4.11 3.92
CA ALA A 89 -4.21 5.55 3.85
C ALA A 89 -5.35 6.27 3.14
N ASP A 90 -5.57 7.54 3.50
CA ASP A 90 -6.58 8.38 2.85
C ASP A 90 -6.17 8.76 1.43
N ASP A 91 -4.86 8.94 1.21
CA ASP A 91 -4.29 9.26 -0.08
C ASP A 91 -2.80 8.90 -0.20
N MET A 92 -2.29 8.94 -1.44
CA MET A 92 -0.86 8.82 -1.79
C MET A 92 -0.47 9.94 -2.76
N VAL A 93 0.58 10.66 -2.42
CA VAL A 93 1.09 11.83 -3.15
C VAL A 93 2.59 11.73 -3.35
N LYS A 94 3.14 12.47 -4.31
CA LYS A 94 4.59 12.62 -4.48
C LYS A 94 5.21 13.22 -3.20
N ALA A 95 6.36 12.67 -2.78
CA ALA A 95 7.05 13.05 -1.55
C ALA A 95 7.70 14.43 -1.59
#